data_AF-A0A9E3DA56-F1
#
_entry.id   AF-A0A9E3DA56-F1
#
_cell.length_a   1.000
_cell.length_b   1.000
_cell.length_c   1.000
_cell.angle_alpha   90.00
_cell.angle_beta   90.00
_cell.angle_gamma   90.00
#
_symmetry.space_group_name_H-M   'P 1'
#
loop_
_entity.id
_entity.type
_entity.pdbx_description
1 polymer ?
#
loop_
_entity_poly.entity_id
_entity_poly.type
_entity_poly.pdbx_seq_one_letter_code
_entity_poly.pdbx_strand_id
1 'polypeptide(L)'
;MKSDGTKHPPGCLPEGTRIRIPPSISLESIPGITPFELTVGRALQTYGAILRDSGGATLALSFQEPPAGALNPYAPYGASHDYFDMPHLPWGSVDVVNG
;
A
#
# COMPACT_ATOMS: atom_id res chain seq x y z
N MET A 1 22.39 -6.93 -7.72
CA MET A 1 22.38 -7.56 -6.38
C MET A 1 21.81 -6.53 -5.42
N LYS A 2 20.54 -6.66 -5.03
CA LYS A 2 19.82 -5.73 -4.15
C LYS A 2 19.92 -6.33 -2.74
N SER A 3 20.55 -5.63 -1.79
CA SER A 3 20.72 -6.14 -0.42
C SER A 3 19.37 -6.22 0.28
N ASP A 4 19.12 -7.36 0.91
CA ASP A 4 18.21 -7.51 2.04
C ASP A 4 18.62 -6.52 3.13
N GLY A 5 17.88 -5.42 3.27
CA GLY A 5 18.23 -4.34 4.19
C GLY A 5 18.20 -4.81 5.65
N THR A 6 19.33 -5.29 6.16
CA THR A 6 19.56 -5.75 7.55
C THR A 6 19.76 -4.59 8.54
N LYS A 7 19.27 -3.40 8.20
CA LYS A 7 19.32 -2.24 9.09
C LYS A 7 17.93 -2.10 9.71
N HIS A 8 17.85 -2.28 11.02
CA HIS A 8 16.71 -1.86 11.85
C HIS A 8 16.97 -0.45 12.40
N PRO A 9 16.84 0.65 11.61
CA PRO A 9 16.78 1.97 12.20
C PRO A 9 15.55 2.08 13.12
N PRO A 10 15.61 2.89 14.19
CA PRO A 10 14.42 3.24 14.96
C PRO A 10 13.40 3.90 14.01
N GLY A 11 12.27 3.24 13.79
CA GLY A 11 11.25 3.64 12.81
C GLY A 11 10.83 2.55 11.83
N CYS A 12 11.54 1.42 11.77
CA CYS A 12 11.04 0.24 11.07
C CYS A 12 9.85 -0.36 11.81
N LEU A 13 8.69 -0.41 11.16
CA LEU A 13 7.55 -1.17 11.63
C LEU A 13 7.94 -2.66 11.69
N PRO A 14 7.71 -3.38 12.80
CA PRO A 14 7.99 -4.81 12.86
C PRO A 14 7.08 -5.59 11.90
N GLU A 15 7.55 -6.70 11.34
CA GLU A 15 6.68 -7.63 10.62
C GLU A 15 5.49 -8.05 11.50
N GLY A 16 4.33 -8.23 10.89
CA GLY A 16 3.07 -8.44 11.59
C GLY A 16 2.39 -7.14 12.05
N THR A 17 3.02 -5.97 11.91
CA THR A 17 2.36 -4.68 12.19
C THR A 17 1.14 -4.50 11.31
N ARG A 18 0.00 -4.21 11.92
CA ARG A 18 -1.22 -3.83 11.22
C ARG A 18 -1.27 -2.33 11.02
N ILE A 19 -1.51 -1.91 9.78
CA ILE A 19 -1.69 -0.51 9.42
C ILE A 19 -3.08 -0.29 8.84
N ARG A 20 -3.65 0.89 9.05
CA ARG A 20 -4.97 1.27 8.53
C ARG A 20 -5.00 2.77 8.22
N ILE A 21 -5.71 3.14 7.15
CA ILE A 21 -6.11 4.54 6.95
C ILE A 21 -7.34 4.78 7.84
N PRO A 22 -7.35 5.85 8.67
CA PRO A 22 -8.50 6.17 9.50
C PRO A 22 -9.78 6.31 8.67
N PRO A 23 -10.91 5.71 9.10
CA PRO A 23 -12.17 5.82 8.38
C PRO A 23 -12.75 7.24 8.39
N SER A 24 -12.25 8.12 9.26
CA SER A 24 -12.61 9.54 9.32
C SER A 24 -12.02 10.38 8.18
N ILE A 25 -11.02 9.88 7.46
CA ILE A 25 -10.43 10.59 6.32
C ILE A 25 -11.34 10.43 5.10
N SER A 26 -11.79 11.56 4.54
CA SER A 26 -12.54 11.59 3.29
C SER A 26 -11.60 11.44 2.10
N LEU A 27 -11.44 10.21 1.60
CA LEU A 27 -10.59 9.90 0.44
C LEU A 27 -11.06 10.62 -0.83
N GLU A 28 -12.38 10.74 -1.02
CA GLU A 28 -12.98 11.39 -2.19
C GLU A 28 -12.69 12.90 -2.25
N SER A 29 -12.33 13.49 -1.12
CA SER A 29 -11.97 14.92 -1.03
C SER A 29 -10.51 15.20 -1.36
N ILE A 30 -9.69 14.17 -1.62
CA ILE A 30 -8.27 14.31 -1.91
C ILE A 30 -8.10 14.80 -3.36
N PRO A 31 -7.48 15.97 -3.58
CA PRO A 31 -7.23 16.49 -4.93
C PRO A 31 -6.36 15.52 -5.74
N GLY A 32 -6.80 15.19 -6.96
CA GLY A 32 -6.03 14.35 -7.88
C GLY A 32 -6.13 12.84 -7.62
N ILE A 33 -6.90 12.41 -6.61
CA ILE A 33 -7.03 10.98 -6.31
C ILE A 33 -7.58 10.19 -7.49
N THR A 34 -6.89 9.12 -7.85
CA THR A 34 -7.30 8.24 -8.94
C THR A 34 -8.34 7.21 -8.48
N PRO A 35 -9.16 6.63 -9.38
CA PRO A 35 -10.08 5.55 -9.02
C PRO A 35 -9.38 4.33 -8.41
N PHE A 36 -8.13 4.07 -8.82
CA PHE A 36 -7.31 3.01 -8.25
C PHE A 36 -6.89 3.32 -6.82
N GLU A 37 -6.32 4.50 -6.57
CA GLU A 37 -5.97 4.95 -5.21
C GLU A 37 -7.20 4.98 -4.29
N LEU A 38 -8.36 5.39 -4.80
CA LEU A 38 -9.61 5.34 -4.04
C LEU A 38 -9.97 3.91 -3.63
N THR A 39 -9.80 2.95 -4.54
CA THR A 39 -10.08 1.52 -4.28
C THR A 39 -9.12 0.97 -3.24
N VAL A 40 -7.83 1.24 -3.38
CA VAL A 40 -6.79 0.83 -2.41
C VAL A 40 -7.03 1.48 -1.06
N GLY A 41 -7.30 2.79 -1.03
CA GLY A 41 -7.57 3.53 0.19
C GLY A 41 -8.80 3.00 0.94
N ARG A 42 -9.88 2.67 0.23
CA ARG A 42 -11.08 2.04 0.82
C ARG A 42 -10.78 0.63 1.36
N ALA A 43 -9.96 -0.15 0.65
CA ALA A 43 -9.52 -1.46 1.14
C ALA A 43 -8.69 -1.33 2.42
N LEU A 44 -7.75 -0.37 2.47
CA LEU A 44 -6.98 -0.05 3.68
C LEU A 44 -7.87 0.46 4.82
N GLN A 45 -8.89 1.27 4.53
CA GLN A 45 -9.88 1.71 5.53
C GLN A 45 -10.74 0.56 6.03
N THR A 46 -11.03 -0.47 5.22
CA THR A 46 -11.94 -1.56 5.61
C THR A 46 -11.20 -2.70 6.31
N TYR A 47 -10.09 -3.14 5.72
CA TYR A 47 -9.37 -4.36 6.12
C TYR A 47 -8.02 -4.07 6.78
N GLY A 48 -7.47 -2.87 6.58
CA GLY A 48 -6.08 -2.58 6.90
C GLY A 48 -5.12 -3.39 6.03
N ALA A 49 -3.84 -3.37 6.39
CA ALA A 49 -2.80 -4.21 5.83
C ALA A 49 -1.88 -4.72 6.94
N ILE A 50 -1.22 -5.86 6.72
CA ILE A 50 -0.22 -6.43 7.63
C ILE A 50 1.15 -6.33 6.96
N LEU A 51 2.15 -5.84 7.69
CA LEU A 51 3.52 -5.83 7.19
C LEU A 51 4.03 -7.28 7.07
N ARG A 52 4.25 -7.71 5.83
CA ARG A 52 4.59 -9.10 5.51
C ARG A 52 6.10 -9.36 5.42
N ASP A 53 6.87 -8.36 5.02
CA ASP A 53 8.31 -8.47 4.77
C ASP A 53 8.93 -7.06 4.82
N SER A 54 10.19 -6.98 5.25
CA SER A 54 11.00 -5.77 5.18
C SER A 54 11.83 -5.73 3.89
N GLY A 55 11.43 -4.90 2.93
CA GLY A 55 12.13 -4.68 1.67
C GLY A 55 12.80 -3.29 1.58
N GLY A 56 13.44 -2.99 0.45
CA GLY A 56 14.10 -1.70 0.21
C GLY A 56 13.16 -0.49 -0.01
N ALA A 57 11.87 -0.61 0.27
CA ALA A 57 10.86 0.45 0.15
C ALA A 57 10.25 0.78 1.52
N THR A 58 9.94 2.05 1.77
CA THR A 58 9.32 2.50 3.03
C THR A 58 7.96 1.84 3.28
N LEU A 59 7.17 1.61 2.22
CA LEU A 59 5.96 0.80 2.23
C LEU A 59 5.68 0.32 0.81
N ALA A 60 5.32 -0.96 0.65
CA ALA A 60 4.87 -1.51 -0.62
C ALA A 60 3.62 -2.37 -0.39
N LEU A 61 2.63 -2.23 -1.26
CA LEU A 61 1.45 -3.08 -1.28
C LEU A 61 1.56 -4.06 -2.44
N SER A 62 1.41 -5.35 -2.15
CA SER A 62 1.35 -6.39 -3.17
C SER A 62 -0.10 -6.78 -3.42
N PHE A 63 -0.47 -6.89 -4.70
CA PHE A 63 -1.77 -7.39 -5.13
C PHE A 63 -1.61 -8.81 -5.71
N GLN A 64 -2.73 -9.52 -5.85
CA GLN A 64 -2.71 -10.84 -6.43
C GLN A 64 -2.36 -10.77 -7.92
N GLU A 65 -1.33 -11.50 -8.34
CA GLU A 65 -1.00 -11.63 -9.76
C GLU A 65 -2.13 -12.41 -10.47
N PRO A 66 -2.56 -11.99 -11.67
CA PRO A 66 -3.51 -12.77 -12.45
C PRO A 66 -2.91 -14.13 -12.83
N PRO A 67 -3.73 -15.14 -13.19
CA PRO A 67 -3.23 -16.42 -13.67
C PRO A 67 -2.24 -16.25 -14.82
N ALA A 68 -1.24 -17.13 -14.90
CA ALA A 68 -0.21 -17.07 -15.94
C ALA A 68 -0.85 -17.01 -17.35
N GLY A 69 -0.51 -15.97 -18.12
CA GLY A 69 -1.04 -15.72 -19.46
C GLY A 69 -2.31 -14.87 -19.53
N ALA A 70 -2.89 -14.47 -18.38
CA ALA A 70 -3.98 -13.50 -18.35
C ALA A 70 -3.44 -12.06 -18.39
N LEU A 71 -4.22 -11.15 -18.96
CA LEU A 71 -3.90 -9.71 -18.98
C LEU A 71 -3.88 -9.14 -17.56
N ASN A 72 -2.98 -8.20 -17.31
CA ASN A 72 -2.95 -7.45 -16.04
C ASN A 72 -4.29 -6.70 -15.85
N PRO A 73 -5.14 -7.11 -14.88
CA PRO A 73 -6.44 -6.49 -14.67
C PRO A 73 -6.34 -5.07 -14.10
N TYR A 74 -5.16 -4.67 -13.60
CA TYR A 74 -4.90 -3.39 -12.97
C TYR A 74 -4.37 -2.34 -13.94
N ALA A 75 -3.90 -2.75 -15.14
CA ALA A 75 -3.35 -1.84 -16.14
C ALA A 75 -4.34 -0.74 -16.61
N PRO A 76 -5.64 -1.01 -16.83
CA PRO A 76 -6.62 0.03 -17.17
C PRO A 76 -6.80 1.10 -16.09
N TYR A 77 -6.37 0.80 -14.86
CA TYR A 77 -6.53 1.68 -13.70
C TYR A 77 -5.21 2.37 -13.30
N GLY A 78 -4.18 2.31 -14.15
CA GLY A 78 -2.91 3.01 -13.96
C GLY A 78 -1.78 2.16 -13.38
N ALA A 79 -2.07 0.96 -12.85
CA ALA A 79 -1.06 0.02 -12.36
C ALA A 79 -0.48 -0.84 -13.51
N SER A 80 0.11 -0.16 -14.50
CA SER A 80 0.63 -0.77 -15.73
C SER A 80 2.05 -1.33 -15.61
N HIS A 81 2.73 -1.10 -14.49
CA HIS A 81 4.10 -1.52 -14.22
C HIS A 81 4.22 -2.25 -12.89
N ASP A 82 5.35 -2.93 -12.69
CA ASP A 82 5.67 -3.69 -11.48
C ASP A 82 5.59 -2.84 -10.19
N TYR A 83 5.68 -1.52 -10.32
CA TYR A 83 5.54 -0.56 -9.24
C TYR A 83 4.60 0.57 -9.67
N PHE A 84 3.64 0.93 -8.80
CA PHE A 84 2.75 2.06 -8.97
C PHE A 84 2.80 2.92 -7.72
N ASP A 85 3.29 4.14 -7.86
CA ASP A 85 3.29 5.12 -6.79
C ASP A 85 1.87 5.62 -6.55
N MET A 86 1.48 5.74 -5.29
CA MET A 86 0.16 6.26 -4.87
C MET A 86 0.35 7.59 -4.13
N PRO A 87 0.80 8.66 -4.80
CA PRO A 87 1.24 9.89 -4.15
C PRO A 87 0.10 10.65 -3.45
N HIS A 88 -1.16 10.39 -3.83
CA HIS A 88 -2.31 11.10 -3.25
C HIS A 88 -2.82 10.44 -1.97
N LEU A 89 -2.48 9.18 -1.72
CA LEU A 89 -2.89 8.54 -0.48
C LEU A 89 -2.23 9.22 0.73
N PRO A 90 -2.96 9.38 1.85
CA PRO A 90 -2.48 10.10 3.02
C PRO A 90 -1.57 9.20 3.86
N TRP A 91 -0.42 8.81 3.31
CA TRP A 91 0.53 7.88 3.96
C TRP A 91 1.01 8.39 5.32
N GLY A 92 1.12 9.71 5.50
CA GLY A 92 1.47 10.34 6.78
C GLY A 92 0.37 10.29 7.84
N SER A 93 -0.84 9.83 7.51
CA SER A 93 -1.98 9.69 8.43
C SER A 93 -2.37 8.23 8.66
N VAL A 94 -1.50 7.29 8.28
CA VAL A 94 -1.71 5.86 8.52
C VAL A 94 -1.46 5.56 10.00
N ASP A 95 -2.44 4.91 10.63
CA ASP A 95 -2.34 4.48 12.02
C ASP A 95 -1.86 3.03 12.11
N VAL A 96 -1.02 2.77 13.12
CA VAL A 96 -0.72 1.41 13.57
C VAL A 96 -1.87 0.92 14.45
N VAL A 97 -2.49 -0.18 14.04
CA VAL A 97 -3.61 -0.78 14.77
C VAL A 97 -3.06 -1.81 15.75
N ASN A 98 -2.98 -1.46 17.02
CA ASN A 98 -2.77 -2.45 18.09
C ASN A 98 -4.07 -3.24 18.27
N GLY A 99 -3.99 -4.56 18.05
CA GLY A 99 -5.08 -5.50 18.29
C GLY A 99 -5.30 -5.76 19.77
#